data_AF-A0A1C3NTF7-F1
#
_entry.id   AF-A0A1C3NTF7-F1
#
_cell.length_a   1.000
_cell.length_b   1.000
_cell.length_c   1.000
_cell.angle_alpha   90.00
_cell.angle_beta   90.00
_cell.angle_gamma   90.00
#
_symmetry.space_group_name_H-M   'P 1'
#
loop_
_entity.id
_entity.type
_entity.pdbx_description
1 polymer ?
#
loop_
_entity_poly.entity_id
_entity_poly.type
_entity_poly.pdbx_seq_one_letter_code
_entity_poly.pdbx_strand_id
1 'polypeptide(L)'
;MATPDADTARLSLALRGAGRITVVNEWPRVRLDLDRGVLSPLGVITLRSYDPFQLGHNHQVLAYAYEQSQTAVTLRVYDPNTPLDQADAVTLSFDVVRPSGPVPITHNLAIGGRPVRAFFRTRYRWTNPLPAITAA
;
A
#
# COMPACT_ATOMS: atom_id res chain seq x y z
N MET A 1 10.79 -4.39 5.56
CA MET A 1 11.02 -5.03 4.24
C MET A 1 12.30 -4.45 3.64
N ALA A 2 13.23 -5.30 3.19
CA ALA A 2 14.54 -4.86 2.69
C ALA A 2 14.69 -4.87 1.16
N THR A 3 13.61 -5.17 0.43
CA THR A 3 13.55 -5.13 -1.03
C THR A 3 13.95 -3.74 -1.54
N PRO A 4 14.85 -3.64 -2.54
CA PRO A 4 15.17 -2.38 -3.22
C PRO A 4 13.93 -1.74 -3.86
N ASP A 5 13.98 -0.43 -4.12
CA ASP A 5 12.85 0.26 -4.78
C ASP A 5 12.70 -0.15 -6.25
N ALA A 6 13.80 -0.20 -6.98
CA ALA A 6 13.88 -0.61 -8.38
C ALA A 6 14.24 -2.09 -8.52
N ASP A 7 14.01 -2.66 -9.71
CA ASP A 7 14.57 -3.95 -10.07
C ASP A 7 16.10 -3.90 -9.97
N THR A 8 16.72 -4.97 -9.48
CA THR A 8 18.18 -5.08 -9.37
C THR A 8 18.66 -6.32 -10.10
N ALA A 9 19.77 -6.20 -10.82
CA ALA A 9 20.44 -7.34 -11.44
C ALA A 9 21.64 -7.76 -10.58
N ARG A 10 21.71 -9.05 -10.21
CA ARG A 10 22.89 -9.66 -9.60
C ARG A 10 23.14 -11.01 -10.24
N LEU A 11 24.34 -11.20 -10.80
CA LEU A 11 24.85 -12.48 -11.29
C LEU A 11 23.78 -13.28 -12.07
N SER A 12 23.34 -12.72 -13.20
CA SER A 12 22.33 -13.27 -14.12
C SER A 12 20.88 -13.35 -13.60
N LEU A 13 20.61 -13.08 -12.31
CA LEU A 13 19.25 -12.98 -11.78
C LEU A 13 18.76 -11.52 -11.73
N ALA A 14 17.54 -11.29 -12.22
CA ALA A 14 16.80 -10.05 -12.00
C ALA A 14 15.87 -10.20 -10.80
N LEU A 15 16.14 -9.44 -9.73
CA LEU A 15 15.28 -9.35 -8.55
C LEU A 15 14.29 -8.19 -8.74
N ARG A 16 13.01 -8.45 -8.51
CA ARG A 16 11.96 -7.44 -8.65
C ARG A 16 12.02 -6.43 -7.49
N GLY A 17 11.96 -5.14 -7.82
CA GLY A 17 11.88 -4.05 -6.87
C GLY A 17 10.49 -3.92 -6.22
N ALA A 18 10.43 -3.18 -5.12
CA ALA A 18 9.20 -2.91 -4.39
C ALA A 18 8.17 -2.13 -5.24
N GLY A 19 8.63 -1.22 -6.10
CA GLY A 19 7.78 -0.51 -7.06
C GLY A 19 7.12 -1.48 -8.05
N ARG A 20 7.91 -2.40 -8.63
CA ARG A 20 7.40 -3.44 -9.52
C ARG A 20 6.37 -4.32 -8.86
N ILE A 21 6.65 -4.78 -7.63
CA ILE A 21 5.72 -5.63 -6.88
C ILE A 21 4.40 -4.89 -6.66
N THR A 22 4.47 -3.63 -6.22
CA THR A 22 3.29 -2.77 -6.03
C THR A 22 2.44 -2.70 -7.30
N VAL A 23 3.05 -2.30 -8.42
CA VAL A 23 2.32 -2.03 -9.67
C VAL A 23 1.86 -3.29 -10.41
N VAL A 24 2.72 -4.32 -10.49
CA VAL A 24 2.47 -5.49 -11.34
C VAL A 24 1.73 -6.59 -10.58
N ASN A 25 1.96 -6.72 -9.28
CA ASN A 25 1.39 -7.82 -8.49
C ASN A 25 0.23 -7.36 -7.62
N GLU A 26 0.37 -6.22 -6.93
CA GLU A 26 -0.56 -5.82 -5.88
C GLU A 26 -1.71 -4.95 -6.41
N TRP A 27 -1.41 -3.94 -7.23
CA TRP A 27 -2.42 -3.07 -7.82
C TRP A 27 -3.54 -3.83 -8.57
N PRO A 28 -3.27 -4.81 -9.46
CA PRO A 28 -4.35 -5.55 -10.12
C PRO A 28 -5.29 -6.28 -9.15
N ARG A 29 -4.79 -6.70 -7.98
CA ARG A 29 -5.61 -7.35 -6.94
C ARG A 29 -6.46 -6.34 -6.18
N VAL A 30 -5.89 -5.17 -5.85
CA VAL A 30 -6.61 -4.06 -5.22
C VAL A 30 -7.72 -3.59 -6.15
N ARG A 31 -7.41 -3.37 -7.43
CA ARG A 31 -8.38 -3.02 -8.47
C ARG A 31 -9.51 -4.04 -8.55
N LEU A 32 -9.19 -5.33 -8.59
CA LEU A 32 -10.19 -6.40 -8.66
C LEU A 32 -11.13 -6.42 -7.45
N ASP A 33 -10.63 -6.17 -6.24
CA ASP A 33 -11.47 -6.04 -5.06
C ASP A 33 -12.44 -4.86 -5.22
N LEU A 34 -11.93 -3.68 -5.58
CA LEU A 34 -12.72 -2.45 -5.73
C LEU A 34 -13.75 -2.55 -6.87
N ASP A 35 -13.38 -3.14 -8.01
CA ASP A 35 -14.28 -3.41 -9.14
C ASP A 35 -15.43 -4.35 -8.75
N ARG A 36 -15.26 -5.15 -7.68
CA ARG A 36 -16.29 -6.05 -7.12
C ARG A 36 -17.06 -5.44 -5.94
N GLY A 37 -16.83 -4.17 -5.61
CA GLY A 37 -17.43 -3.52 -4.45
C GLY A 37 -16.87 -4.02 -3.12
N VAL A 38 -15.67 -4.62 -3.10
CA VAL A 38 -14.99 -5.09 -1.90
C VAL A 38 -13.91 -4.09 -1.50
N LEU A 39 -13.93 -3.63 -0.25
CA LEU A 39 -12.88 -2.78 0.30
C LEU A 39 -11.55 -3.56 0.37
N SER A 40 -10.44 -2.90 0.06
CA SER A 40 -9.13 -3.54 -0.03
C SER A 40 -8.17 -3.00 1.04
N PRO A 41 -7.96 -3.73 2.15
CA PRO A 41 -6.95 -3.38 3.15
C PRO A 41 -5.54 -3.38 2.56
N LEU A 42 -4.75 -2.36 2.87
CA LEU A 42 -3.40 -2.18 2.36
C LEU A 42 -2.38 -2.09 3.51
N GLY A 43 -1.25 -2.76 3.34
CA GLY A 43 -0.03 -2.48 4.09
C GLY A 43 0.82 -1.47 3.31
N VAL A 44 1.15 -0.35 3.96
CA VAL A 44 1.94 0.75 3.40
C VAL A 44 3.36 0.68 3.94
N ILE A 45 4.34 0.66 3.03
CA ILE A 45 5.76 0.49 3.36
C ILE A 45 6.45 1.84 3.29
N THR A 46 7.02 2.31 4.41
CA THR A 46 7.63 3.64 4.52
C THR A 46 9.15 3.63 4.49
N LEU A 47 9.77 2.51 4.91
CA LEU A 47 11.21 2.40 5.03
C LEU A 47 11.76 1.07 4.53
N ARG A 48 13.07 1.07 4.27
CA ARG A 48 13.84 -0.12 3.90
C ARG A 48 14.72 -0.53 5.09
N SER A 49 14.44 -1.67 5.69
CA SER A 49 15.24 -2.18 6.80
C SER A 49 15.10 -3.69 6.96
N TYR A 50 16.17 -4.29 7.51
CA TYR A 50 16.21 -5.66 8.02
C TYR A 50 15.92 -5.74 9.52
N ASP A 51 15.91 -4.60 10.22
CA ASP A 51 15.63 -4.53 11.65
C ASP A 51 14.12 -4.72 11.90
N PRO A 52 13.69 -5.80 12.60
CA PRO A 52 12.28 -6.03 12.90
C PRO A 52 11.70 -4.98 13.87
N PHE A 53 12.52 -4.30 14.67
CA PHE A 53 12.03 -3.25 15.57
C PHE A 53 11.54 -2.00 14.82
N GLN A 54 11.89 -1.87 13.53
CA GLN A 54 11.43 -0.78 12.67
C GLN A 54 10.09 -1.07 11.97
N LEU A 55 9.45 -2.22 12.24
CA LEU A 55 8.17 -2.57 11.62
C LEU A 55 7.05 -1.57 11.93
N GLY A 56 7.06 -0.98 13.13
CA GLY A 56 6.04 -0.02 13.60
C GLY A 56 6.01 1.32 12.86
N HIS A 57 6.97 1.59 11.98
CA HIS A 57 6.97 2.81 11.15
C HIS A 57 6.20 2.65 9.83
N ASN A 58 5.84 1.42 9.47
CA ASN A 58 4.92 1.14 8.37
C ASN A 58 3.50 1.52 8.79
N HIS A 59 2.56 1.51 7.84
CA HIS A 59 1.20 1.94 8.10
C HIS A 59 0.17 0.98 7.50
N GLN A 60 -1.08 1.04 7.97
CA GLN A 60 -2.19 0.30 7.38
C GLN A 60 -3.33 1.25 7.06
N VAL A 61 -3.90 1.09 5.87
CA VAL A 61 -5.01 1.89 5.36
C VAL A 61 -6.03 0.98 4.66
N LEU A 62 -7.21 1.50 4.38
CA LEU A 62 -8.27 0.76 3.68
C LEU A 62 -8.64 1.47 2.39
N ALA A 63 -8.31 0.89 1.23
CA ALA A 63 -8.75 1.43 -0.05
C ALA A 63 -10.24 1.15 -0.27
N TYR A 64 -10.98 2.19 -0.69
CA TYR A 64 -12.42 2.10 -0.91
C TYR A 64 -12.86 2.57 -2.31
N ALA A 65 -12.01 3.30 -3.03
CA ALA A 65 -12.26 3.68 -4.42
C ALA A 65 -10.95 3.92 -5.16
N TYR A 66 -11.02 3.98 -6.49
CA TYR A 66 -9.91 4.44 -7.31
C TYR A 66 -10.41 5.21 -8.52
N GLU A 67 -9.56 6.10 -9.01
CA GLU A 67 -9.67 6.75 -10.30
C GLU A 67 -8.43 6.37 -11.12
N GLN A 68 -8.61 6.00 -12.38
CA GLN A 68 -7.50 5.71 -13.28
C GLN A 68 -7.68 6.48 -14.60
N SER A 69 -6.71 7.32 -14.92
CA SER A 69 -6.61 8.02 -16.21
C SER A 69 -5.34 7.54 -16.92
N GLN A 70 -5.51 6.78 -18.00
CA GLN A 70 -4.41 6.10 -18.68
C GLN A 70 -3.56 5.25 -17.70
N THR A 71 -2.33 5.67 -17.42
CA THR A 71 -1.39 4.99 -16.51
C THR A 71 -1.39 5.56 -15.09
N ALA A 72 -1.97 6.75 -14.88
CA ALA A 72 -2.04 7.37 -13.57
C ALA A 72 -3.22 6.80 -12.77
N VAL A 73 -2.92 6.30 -11.56
CA VAL A 73 -3.90 5.75 -10.62
C VAL A 73 -3.90 6.60 -9.36
N THR A 74 -5.10 6.94 -8.89
CA THR A 74 -5.33 7.53 -7.57
C THR A 74 -6.27 6.63 -6.79
N LEU A 75 -5.79 6.08 -5.68
CA LEU A 75 -6.62 5.40 -4.70
C LEU A 75 -7.20 6.42 -3.74
N ARG A 76 -8.48 6.27 -3.39
CA ARG A 76 -9.05 6.87 -2.19
C ARG A 76 -9.01 5.85 -1.06
N VAL A 77 -8.50 6.27 0.09
CA VAL A 77 -8.23 5.38 1.21
C VAL A 77 -8.77 5.98 2.51
N TYR A 78 -9.24 5.14 3.41
CA TYR A 78 -9.42 5.49 4.80
C TYR A 78 -8.08 5.31 5.52
N ASP A 79 -7.61 6.38 6.17
CA ASP A 79 -6.44 6.40 7.03
C ASP A 79 -6.88 6.58 8.49
N PRO A 80 -6.64 5.60 9.38
CA PRO A 80 -7.08 5.67 10.77
C PRO A 80 -6.41 6.79 11.58
N ASN A 81 -5.30 7.35 11.10
CA ASN A 81 -4.62 8.46 11.77
C ASN A 81 -5.15 9.84 11.30
N THR A 82 -5.99 9.89 10.27
CA THR A 82 -6.54 11.14 9.76
C THR A 82 -7.83 11.52 10.52
N PRO A 83 -7.96 12.78 10.99
CA PRO A 83 -9.20 13.29 11.58
C PRO A 83 -10.44 13.07 10.69
N LEU A 84 -11.60 12.85 11.33
CA LEU A 84 -12.83 12.46 10.64
C LEU A 84 -13.30 13.49 9.59
N ASP A 85 -13.15 14.78 9.88
CA ASP A 85 -13.50 15.89 8.97
C ASP A 85 -12.66 15.92 7.69
N GLN A 86 -11.54 15.19 7.65
CA GLN A 86 -10.62 15.10 6.52
C GLN A 86 -10.51 13.66 5.96
N ALA A 87 -11.22 12.69 6.54
CA ALA A 87 -11.05 11.27 6.24
C ALA A 87 -11.28 10.93 4.75
N ASP A 88 -12.23 11.61 4.10
CA ASP A 88 -12.58 11.35 2.71
C ASP A 88 -11.62 11.97 1.69
N ALA A 89 -10.73 12.88 2.13
CA ALA A 89 -9.75 13.55 1.27
C ALA A 89 -8.43 12.78 1.12
N VAL A 90 -8.30 11.60 1.75
CA VAL A 90 -7.04 10.88 1.80
C VAL A 90 -6.82 10.03 0.55
N THR A 91 -5.68 10.22 -0.08
CA THR A 91 -5.32 9.61 -1.36
C THR A 91 -3.91 9.03 -1.39
N LEU A 92 -3.74 8.05 -2.27
CA LEU A 92 -2.44 7.47 -2.63
C LEU A 92 -2.39 7.35 -4.16
N SER A 93 -1.48 8.07 -4.80
CA SER A 93 -1.37 8.16 -6.26
C SER A 93 -0.03 7.62 -6.77
N PHE A 94 -0.08 6.89 -7.87
CA PHE A 94 1.08 6.28 -8.52
C PHE A 94 0.82 6.08 -10.02
N ASP A 95 1.89 5.83 -10.77
CA ASP A 95 1.79 5.51 -12.20
C ASP A 95 2.14 4.03 -12.43
N VAL A 96 1.41 3.37 -13.33
CA VAL A 96 1.62 1.96 -13.68
C VAL A 96 2.65 1.74 -14.81
N VAL A 97 3.24 2.81 -15.36
CA VAL A 97 4.22 2.77 -16.45
C VAL A 97 5.60 2.37 -15.94
N ARG A 98 6.37 1.67 -16.79
CA ARG A 98 7.78 1.27 -16.57
C ARG A 98 8.06 0.76 -15.14
N PRO A 99 7.45 -0.38 -14.76
CA PRO A 99 7.48 -0.87 -13.38
C PRO A 99 8.87 -1.37 -12.92
N SER A 100 9.88 -1.37 -13.79
CA SER A 100 11.24 -1.82 -13.45
C SER A 100 12.06 -0.81 -12.64
N GLY A 101 11.68 0.47 -12.64
CA GLY A 101 12.30 1.51 -11.81
C GLY A 101 11.63 1.67 -10.44
N PRO A 102 12.10 2.60 -9.59
CA PRO A 102 11.31 3.06 -8.45
C PRO A 102 9.97 3.60 -8.97
N VAL A 103 8.89 3.30 -8.27
CA VAL A 103 7.56 3.87 -8.56
C VAL A 103 7.30 4.96 -7.53
N PRO A 104 7.31 6.24 -7.92
CA PRO A 104 6.95 7.33 -7.02
C PRO A 104 5.50 7.16 -6.58
N ILE A 105 5.27 7.28 -5.27
CA ILE A 105 3.93 7.26 -4.67
C ILE A 105 3.72 8.59 -3.95
N THR A 106 2.77 9.38 -4.43
CA THR A 106 2.35 10.63 -3.79
C THR A 106 1.16 10.34 -2.87
N HIS A 107 1.14 10.94 -1.69
CA HIS A 107 0.06 10.71 -0.72
C HIS A 107 -0.07 11.87 0.26
N ASN A 108 -1.19 11.90 0.97
CA ASN A 108 -1.43 12.76 2.13
C ASN A 108 -1.74 11.96 3.41
N LEU A 109 -1.34 10.69 3.48
CA LEU A 109 -1.44 9.87 4.70
C LEU A 109 -0.84 10.57 5.93
N ALA A 110 -1.50 10.45 7.07
CA ALA A 110 -1.10 10.95 8.37
C ALA A 110 -0.02 10.05 9.02
N ILE A 111 1.12 9.93 8.33
CA ILE A 111 2.27 9.11 8.73
C ILE A 111 3.50 9.96 9.11
N GLY A 112 3.28 11.17 9.61
CA GLY A 112 4.36 12.05 10.09
C GLY A 112 5.38 12.44 9.01
N GLY A 113 4.92 12.66 7.77
CA GLY A 113 5.76 13.09 6.65
C GLY A 113 6.70 12.03 6.08
N ARG A 114 6.63 10.78 6.55
CA ARG A 114 7.41 9.67 5.98
C ARG A 114 7.00 9.42 4.53
N PRO A 115 7.93 9.06 3.63
CA PRO A 115 7.57 8.71 2.26
C PRO A 115 6.86 7.35 2.22
N VAL A 116 6.14 7.09 1.13
CA VAL A 116 5.65 5.75 0.78
C VAL A 116 6.53 5.17 -0.32
N ARG A 117 7.15 4.02 -0.04
CA ARG A 117 8.01 3.29 -1.00
C ARG A 117 7.23 2.29 -1.84
N ALA A 118 6.22 1.67 -1.23
CA ALA A 118 5.43 0.60 -1.82
C ALA A 118 4.18 0.36 -0.98
N PHE A 119 3.23 -0.38 -1.55
CA PHE A 119 2.13 -0.97 -0.80
C PHE A 119 1.85 -2.40 -1.26
N PHE A 120 1.12 -3.13 -0.43
CA PHE A 120 0.60 -4.45 -0.80
C PHE A 120 -0.80 -4.66 -0.24
N ARG A 121 -1.59 -5.49 -0.92
CA ARG A 121 -2.92 -5.87 -0.43
C ARG A 121 -2.76 -6.82 0.75
N THR A 122 -3.30 -6.47 1.91
CA THR A 122 -3.39 -7.41 3.04
C THR A 122 -4.63 -8.28 2.88
N ARG A 123 -4.48 -9.58 3.17
CA ARG A 123 -5.63 -10.49 3.17
C ARG A 123 -6.39 -10.26 4.47
N TYR A 124 -7.60 -9.74 4.36
CA TYR A 124 -8.52 -9.64 5.48
C TYR A 124 -9.66 -10.64 5.30
N ARG A 125 -9.96 -11.36 6.38
CA ARG A 125 -11.17 -12.14 6.52
C ARG A 125 -11.83 -11.65 7.79
N TRP A 126 -13.05 -11.13 7.67
CA TRP A 126 -13.82 -10.74 8.83
C TRP A 126 -13.88 -11.91 9.81
N THR A 127 -13.57 -11.61 11.06
CA THR A 127 -13.68 -12.53 12.18
C THR A 127 -14.47 -11.80 13.24
N ASN A 128 -15.43 -12.49 13.87
CA ASN A 128 -16.20 -11.91 14.96
C ASN A 128 -15.22 -11.49 16.07
N PRO A 129 -15.15 -10.19 16.42
CA PRO A 129 -14.22 -9.71 17.44
C PRO A 129 -14.71 -10.00 18.87
N LEU A 130 -16.00 -10.34 19.06
CA LEU A 130 -16.59 -10.55 20.39
C LEU A 130 -15.79 -11.49 21.29
N PRO A 131 -15.30 -12.66 20.83
CA PRO A 131 -14.53 -13.57 21.68
C PRO A 131 -13.26 -12.95 22.28
N ALA A 132 -12.62 -11.99 21.60
CA ALA A 132 -11.41 -11.33 22.09
C ALA A 132 -11.73 -10.24 23.13
N ILE A 133 -12.94 -9.69 23.10
CA ILE A 133 -13.39 -8.63 24.01
C ILE A 133 -13.93 -9.24 25.31
N THR A 134 -14.58 -10.41 25.23
CA THR A 134 -15.18 -11.09 26.40
C THR A 134 -14.22 -11.95 27.20
N ALA A 135 -12.98 -12.13 26.74
CA ALA A 135 -11.94 -12.93 27.43
C ALA A 135 -11.05 -12.09 28.37
N ALA A 136 -11.35 -10.79 28.51
CA ALA A 136 -10.73 -9.86 29.45
C ALA A 136 -11.67 -9.60 30.64
#